data_AF-A0A7S1WIB0-F1
#
_entry.id   AF-A0A7S1WIB0-F1
#
_cell.length_a   1.000
_cell.length_b   1.000
_cell.length_c   1.000
_cell.angle_alpha   90.00
_cell.angle_beta   90.00
_cell.angle_gamma   90.00
#
_symmetry.space_group_name_H-M   'P 1'
#
loop_
_entity.id
_entity.type
_entity.pdbx_description
1 polymer ?
#
loop_
_entity_poly.entity_id
_entity_poly.type
_entity_poly.pdbx_seq_one_letter_code
_entity_poly.pdbx_strand_id
1 'polypeptide(L)'
;SRQAEGGLSLQPAANGNESPSSPSTGSPDRQSQMESLEAQLQVHRESVAAKEGNAGKKNAVMGVSFFLVTLQSIYTGLRVLGADQSNVLEPVCLTITVFCMNAEFLLLKGLVAALTQSEGVLLAGVHEHPLYYQNKPKMAWCKICRERIGPRTGGHECFSCSECDGGNGWAGF
;
A
#
# COMPACT_ATOMS: atom_id res chain seq x y z
N SER A 1 8.58 -38.01 -11.67
CA SER A 1 9.37 -38.85 -10.75
C SER A 1 10.79 -38.35 -10.63
N ARG A 2 11.14 -37.76 -9.48
CA ARG A 2 12.52 -37.69 -8.94
C ARG A 2 12.39 -37.41 -7.44
N GLN A 3 12.69 -38.44 -6.66
CA GLN A 3 12.86 -38.43 -5.21
C GLN A 3 14.15 -37.65 -4.88
N ALA A 4 14.11 -36.86 -3.82
CA ALA A 4 15.30 -36.42 -3.09
C ALA A 4 14.94 -36.35 -1.61
N GLU A 5 15.18 -37.46 -0.93
CA GLU A 5 15.11 -37.62 0.52
C GLU A 5 16.37 -36.99 1.12
N GLY A 6 16.19 -35.96 1.94
CA GLY A 6 17.26 -35.31 2.70
C GLY A 6 16.85 -35.29 4.17
N GLY A 7 17.20 -36.36 4.90
CA GLY A 7 16.93 -36.52 6.32
C GLY A 7 17.61 -35.44 7.16
N LEU A 8 16.81 -34.63 7.84
CA LEU A 8 17.26 -33.68 8.84
C LEU A 8 17.21 -34.37 10.21
N SER A 9 18.38 -34.59 10.82
CA SER A 9 18.54 -35.10 12.18
C SER A 9 17.84 -34.19 13.19
N LEU A 10 16.86 -34.74 13.92
CA LEU A 10 16.40 -34.20 15.19
C LEU A 10 17.51 -34.32 16.23
N GLN A 11 18.02 -33.18 16.71
CA GLN A 11 18.73 -33.12 17.99
C GLN A 11 17.72 -32.71 19.09
N PRO A 12 17.58 -33.48 20.18
CA PRO A 12 16.81 -33.05 21.34
C PRO A 12 17.68 -32.10 22.18
N ALA A 13 17.42 -30.79 22.06
CA ALA A 13 18.07 -29.79 22.89
C ALA A 13 17.44 -29.78 24.29
N ALA A 14 18.26 -30.24 25.24
CA ALA A 14 18.37 -29.88 26.66
C ALA A 14 17.16 -29.23 27.34
N ASN A 15 16.63 -29.99 28.29
CA ASN A 15 15.77 -29.60 29.39
C ASN A 15 16.43 -28.50 30.25
N GLY A 16 16.10 -27.25 29.98
CA GLY A 16 16.53 -26.08 30.75
C GLY A 16 15.65 -25.93 31.99
N ASN A 17 16.27 -26.07 33.16
CA ASN A 17 15.66 -25.90 34.46
C ASN A 17 15.31 -24.41 34.67
N GLU A 18 14.13 -24.00 34.23
CA GLU A 18 13.60 -22.64 34.39
C GLU A 18 13.27 -22.41 35.87
N SER A 19 14.18 -21.72 36.56
CA SER A 19 13.92 -21.19 37.89
C SER A 19 12.70 -20.26 37.79
N PRO A 20 11.69 -20.40 38.67
CA PRO A 20 10.51 -19.52 38.67
C PRO A 20 10.95 -18.11 39.07
N SER A 21 11.30 -17.31 38.08
CA SER A 21 11.50 -15.88 38.23
C SER A 21 10.21 -15.29 38.78
N SER A 22 10.32 -14.74 39.99
CA SER A 22 9.23 -14.15 40.73
C SER A 22 8.48 -13.14 39.85
N PRO A 23 7.14 -13.08 39.93
CA PRO A 23 6.35 -12.14 39.15
C PRO A 23 6.77 -10.73 39.53
N SER A 24 7.56 -10.08 38.68
CA SER A 24 7.89 -8.68 38.82
C SER A 24 6.57 -7.91 38.74
N THR A 25 6.10 -7.42 39.88
CA THR A 25 5.00 -6.46 40.00
C THR A 25 5.22 -5.37 38.96
N GLY A 26 4.38 -5.38 37.92
CA GLY A 26 4.52 -4.53 36.75
C GLY A 26 4.59 -3.07 37.14
N SER A 27 5.60 -2.36 36.63
CA SER A 27 5.70 -0.91 36.84
C SER A 27 4.42 -0.23 36.29
N PRO A 28 3.76 0.65 37.05
CA PRO A 28 2.56 1.36 36.61
C PRO A 28 2.75 2.11 35.28
N ASP A 29 3.99 2.48 34.95
CA ASP A 29 4.33 3.12 33.68
C ASP A 29 3.99 2.26 32.46
N ARG A 30 4.15 0.93 32.54
CA ARG A 30 3.87 0.03 31.41
C ARG A 30 2.38 -0.07 31.11
N GLN A 31 1.53 -0.04 32.14
CA GLN A 31 0.08 -0.07 31.95
C GLN A 31 -0.38 1.20 31.22
N SER A 32 0.11 2.37 31.63
CA SER A 32 -0.24 3.63 30.98
C SER A 32 0.20 3.70 29.51
N GLN A 33 1.39 3.18 29.19
CA GLN A 33 1.88 3.13 27.80
C GLN A 33 1.01 2.23 26.92
N MET A 34 0.61 1.07 27.44
CA MET A 34 -0.22 0.12 26.71
C MET A 34 -1.62 0.70 26.42
N GLU A 35 -2.23 1.37 27.41
CA GLU A 35 -3.53 2.02 27.25
C GLU A 35 -3.47 3.16 26.21
N SER A 36 -2.39 3.95 26.20
CA SER A 36 -2.18 5.00 25.19
C SER A 36 -1.99 4.45 23.77
N LEU A 37 -1.33 3.29 23.64
CA LEU A 37 -1.10 2.61 22.36
C LEU A 37 -2.41 2.05 21.80
N GLU A 38 -3.21 1.42 22.66
CA GLU A 38 -4.53 0.89 22.30
C GLU A 38 -5.47 2.00 21.81
N ALA A 39 -5.48 3.15 22.49
CA ALA A 39 -6.26 4.32 22.05
C ALA A 39 -5.81 4.84 20.68
N GLN A 40 -4.50 4.94 20.42
CA GLN A 40 -3.97 5.35 19.11
C GLN A 40 -4.33 4.35 18.00
N LEU A 41 -4.25 3.05 18.30
CA LEU A 41 -4.63 1.98 17.38
C LEU A 41 -6.11 2.04 17.03
N GLN A 42 -6.99 2.30 18.01
CA GLN A 42 -8.42 2.42 17.78
C GLN A 42 -8.75 3.58 16.83
N VAL A 43 -8.20 4.77 17.09
CA VAL A 43 -8.36 5.94 16.20
C VAL A 43 -7.85 5.64 14.79
N HIS A 44 -6.73 4.92 14.69
CA HIS A 44 -6.18 4.54 13.40
C HIS A 44 -7.11 3.58 12.64
N ARG A 45 -7.66 2.56 13.31
CA ARG A 45 -8.63 1.62 12.70
C ARG A 45 -9.86 2.33 12.16
N GLU A 46 -10.40 3.30 12.90
CA GLU A 46 -11.54 4.11 12.45
C GLU A 46 -11.17 4.94 11.20
N SER A 47 -9.97 5.53 11.18
CA SER A 47 -9.49 6.29 10.02
C SER A 47 -9.28 5.41 8.78
N VAL A 48 -8.82 4.16 8.96
CA VAL A 48 -8.63 3.20 7.86
C VAL A 48 -9.98 2.74 7.32
N ALA A 49 -10.92 2.37 8.19
CA ALA A 49 -12.26 1.95 7.79
C ALA A 49 -12.97 3.05 6.97
N ALA A 50 -12.82 4.33 7.38
CA ALA A 50 -13.35 5.46 6.62
C ALA A 50 -12.68 5.62 5.23
N LYS A 51 -11.38 5.31 5.13
CA LYS A 51 -10.62 5.37 3.86
C LYS A 51 -10.97 4.24 2.90
N GLU A 52 -11.31 3.04 3.39
CA GLU A 52 -11.73 1.92 2.54
C GLU A 52 -13.00 2.24 1.74
N GLY A 53 -13.96 2.94 2.35
CA GLY A 53 -15.15 3.44 1.66
C GLY A 53 -14.84 4.42 0.52
N ASN A 54 -13.67 5.06 0.54
CA ASN A 54 -13.24 6.00 -0.50
C ASN A 54 -12.40 5.34 -1.61
N ALA A 55 -11.89 4.12 -1.41
CA ALA A 55 -11.14 3.38 -2.44
C ALA A 55 -12.02 3.10 -3.67
N GLY A 56 -13.28 2.70 -3.47
CA GLY A 56 -14.24 2.50 -4.57
C GLY A 56 -14.52 3.78 -5.34
N LYS A 57 -14.67 4.92 -4.64
CA LYS A 57 -14.89 6.22 -5.27
C LYS A 57 -13.72 6.64 -6.14
N LYS A 58 -12.48 6.36 -5.72
CA LYS A 58 -11.30 6.65 -6.55
C LYS A 58 -11.25 5.84 -7.82
N ASN A 59 -11.46 4.53 -7.72
CA ASN A 59 -11.49 3.68 -8.91
C ASN A 59 -12.61 4.11 -9.87
N ALA A 60 -13.76 4.53 -9.34
CA ALA A 60 -14.84 5.09 -10.14
C ALA A 60 -14.43 6.40 -10.84
N VAL A 61 -13.87 7.38 -10.12
CA VAL A 61 -13.41 8.65 -10.71
C VAL A 61 -12.34 8.43 -11.78
N MET A 62 -11.38 7.55 -11.52
CA MET A 62 -10.34 7.17 -12.49
C MET A 62 -10.94 6.49 -13.72
N GLY A 63 -11.89 5.57 -13.52
CA GLY A 63 -12.59 4.88 -14.60
C GLY A 63 -13.41 5.83 -15.48
N VAL A 64 -14.15 6.76 -14.87
CA VAL A 64 -14.93 7.78 -15.60
C VAL A 64 -14.00 8.69 -16.41
N SER A 65 -12.91 9.16 -15.79
CA SER A 65 -11.93 10.01 -16.48
C SER A 65 -11.29 9.30 -17.67
N PHE A 66 -10.88 8.04 -17.49
CA PHE A 66 -10.34 7.21 -18.57
C PHE A 66 -11.34 7.00 -19.70
N PHE A 67 -12.61 6.73 -19.37
CA PHE A 67 -13.67 6.54 -20.35
C PHE A 67 -13.91 7.80 -21.18
N LEU A 68 -13.95 8.98 -20.55
CA LEU A 68 -14.10 10.26 -21.24
C LEU A 68 -12.93 10.54 -22.20
N VAL A 69 -11.69 10.33 -21.76
CA VAL A 69 -10.49 10.48 -22.61
C VAL A 69 -10.55 9.51 -23.80
N THR A 70 -11.00 8.28 -23.57
CA THR A 70 -11.17 7.27 -24.63
C THR A 70 -12.21 7.70 -25.66
N LEU A 71 -13.39 8.15 -25.22
CA LEU A 71 -14.45 8.64 -26.12
C LEU A 71 -13.98 9.83 -26.96
N GLN A 72 -13.28 10.79 -26.33
CA GLN A 72 -12.77 11.97 -27.01
C GLN A 72 -11.67 11.61 -28.02
N SER A 73 -10.84 10.61 -27.72
CA SER A 73 -9.83 10.09 -28.64
C SER A 73 -10.47 9.43 -29.86
N ILE A 74 -11.51 8.63 -29.66
CA ILE A 74 -12.29 8.01 -30.76
C ILE A 74 -12.95 9.08 -31.62
N TYR A 75 -13.65 10.03 -31.00
CA TYR A 75 -14.29 11.14 -31.72
C TYR A 75 -13.30 11.94 -32.56
N THR A 76 -12.13 12.25 -31.98
CA THR A 76 -11.08 12.98 -32.69
C THR A 76 -10.53 12.16 -33.87
N GLY A 77 -10.32 10.85 -33.69
CA GLY A 77 -9.90 9.96 -34.77
C GLY A 77 -10.91 9.94 -35.93
N LEU A 78 -12.21 9.81 -35.63
CA LEU A 78 -13.26 9.86 -36.64
C LEU A 78 -13.31 11.21 -37.37
N ARG A 79 -13.13 12.32 -36.65
CA ARG A 79 -13.11 13.66 -37.24
C ARG A 79 -11.91 13.87 -38.16
N VAL A 80 -10.73 13.37 -37.78
CA VAL A 80 -9.53 13.43 -38.62
C VAL A 80 -9.70 12.61 -39.90
N LEU A 81 -10.38 11.47 -39.85
CA LEU A 81 -10.68 10.67 -41.06
C LEU A 81 -11.65 11.35 -42.03
N GLY A 82 -12.55 12.21 -41.52
CA GLY A 82 -13.51 12.94 -42.33
C GLY A 82 -13.04 14.31 -42.82
N ALA A 83 -11.85 14.77 -42.41
CA ALA A 83 -11.36 16.09 -42.75
C ALA A 83 -10.77 16.14 -44.17
N ASP A 84 -11.08 17.20 -44.91
CA ASP A 84 -10.49 17.45 -46.23
C ASP A 84 -8.98 17.71 -46.13
N GLN A 85 -8.23 17.08 -47.03
CA GLN A 85 -6.75 17.14 -47.10
C GLN A 85 -6.18 18.55 -47.31
N SER A 86 -7.01 19.54 -47.64
CA SER A 86 -6.57 20.92 -47.89
C SER A 86 -6.06 21.63 -46.63
N ASN A 87 -6.46 21.19 -45.43
CA ASN A 87 -6.14 21.88 -44.17
C ASN A 87 -5.38 20.95 -43.20
N VAL A 88 -4.09 20.75 -43.45
CA VAL A 88 -3.21 19.91 -42.62
C VAL A 88 -3.04 20.39 -41.17
N LEU A 89 -3.34 21.66 -40.87
CA LEU A 89 -3.21 22.20 -39.51
C LEU A 89 -4.30 21.70 -38.55
N GLU A 90 -5.53 21.52 -39.04
CA GLU A 90 -6.64 21.04 -38.21
C GLU A 90 -6.37 19.65 -37.58
N PRO A 91 -5.98 18.60 -38.33
CA PRO A 91 -5.72 17.29 -37.75
C PRO A 91 -4.51 17.30 -36.82
N VAL A 92 -3.51 18.16 -37.07
CA VAL A 92 -2.34 18.32 -36.19
C VAL A 92 -2.77 18.91 -34.84
N CYS A 93 -3.54 20.00 -34.83
CA CYS A 93 -4.06 20.60 -33.59
C CYS A 93 -4.96 19.64 -32.81
N LEU A 94 -5.82 18.89 -33.52
CA LEU A 94 -6.67 17.86 -32.92
C LEU A 94 -5.85 16.74 -32.27
N THR A 95 -4.79 16.28 -32.93
CA THR A 95 -3.88 15.25 -32.40
C THR A 95 -3.14 15.74 -31.16
N ILE A 96 -2.63 16.97 -31.19
CA ILE A 96 -1.97 17.60 -30.02
C ILE A 96 -2.94 17.69 -28.85
N THR A 97 -4.20 18.04 -29.10
CA THR A 97 -5.22 18.12 -28.05
C THR A 97 -5.43 16.76 -27.37
N VAL A 98 -5.54 15.68 -28.15
CA VAL A 98 -5.66 14.32 -27.62
C VAL A 98 -4.43 13.94 -26.81
N PHE A 99 -3.23 14.30 -27.27
CA PHE A 99 -2.00 14.08 -26.52
C PHE A 99 -2.01 14.81 -25.16
N CYS A 100 -2.40 16.08 -25.14
CA CYS A 100 -2.54 16.86 -23.90
C CYS A 100 -3.54 16.21 -22.93
N MET A 101 -4.71 15.76 -23.40
CA MET A 101 -5.70 15.09 -22.56
C MET A 101 -5.16 13.79 -21.93
N ASN A 102 -4.37 13.01 -22.67
CA ASN A 102 -3.73 11.82 -22.13
C ASN A 102 -2.67 12.19 -21.08
N ALA A 103 -1.89 13.24 -21.31
CA ALA A 103 -0.92 13.74 -20.34
C ALA A 103 -1.61 14.23 -19.06
N GLU A 104 -2.71 14.98 -19.17
CA GLU A 104 -3.54 15.40 -18.04
C GLU A 104 -4.09 14.21 -17.25
N PHE A 105 -4.53 13.15 -17.94
CA PHE A 105 -4.99 11.93 -17.28
C PHE A 105 -3.86 11.25 -16.46
N LEU A 106 -2.64 11.22 -16.98
CA LEU A 106 -1.47 10.70 -16.24
C LEU A 106 -1.16 11.55 -15.01
N LEU A 107 -1.24 12.88 -15.13
CA LEU A 107 -1.06 13.79 -14.00
C LEU A 107 -2.17 13.60 -12.96
N LEU A 108 -3.43 13.47 -13.39
CA LEU A 108 -4.56 13.22 -12.51
C LEU A 108 -4.42 11.87 -11.81
N LYS A 109 -3.95 10.83 -12.50
CA LYS A 109 -3.62 9.53 -11.90
C LYS A 109 -2.59 9.69 -10.77
N GLY A 110 -1.51 10.43 -11.04
CA GLY A 110 -0.47 10.71 -10.05
C GLY A 110 -0.99 11.51 -8.85
N LEU A 111 -1.79 12.54 -9.11
CA LEU A 111 -2.42 13.35 -8.07
C LEU A 111 -3.40 12.54 -7.23
N VAL A 112 -4.26 11.75 -7.87
CA VAL A 112 -5.20 10.85 -7.19
C VAL A 112 -4.41 9.84 -6.35
N ALA A 113 -3.34 9.24 -6.87
CA ALA A 113 -2.49 8.34 -6.09
C ALA A 113 -1.90 9.03 -4.86
N ALA A 114 -1.28 10.20 -5.03
CA ALA A 114 -0.71 11.00 -3.94
C ALA A 114 -1.76 11.37 -2.89
N LEU A 115 -2.94 11.82 -3.31
CA LEU A 115 -4.05 12.15 -2.42
C LEU A 115 -4.70 10.93 -1.75
N THR A 116 -4.41 9.68 -2.15
CA THR A 116 -4.88 8.48 -1.41
C THR A 116 -3.80 7.76 -0.68
N GLN A 117 -2.55 8.12 -0.90
CA GLN A 117 -1.47 7.50 -0.20
C GLN A 117 -1.78 7.62 1.28
N SER A 118 -1.99 6.47 1.94
CA SER A 118 -2.33 6.45 3.35
C SER A 118 -1.16 7.08 4.08
N GLU A 119 -1.42 8.09 4.92
CA GLU A 119 -0.37 8.59 5.80
C GLU A 119 0.10 7.43 6.68
N GLY A 120 1.37 7.05 6.54
CA GLY A 120 1.98 6.05 7.40
C GLY A 120 2.10 6.62 8.81
N VAL A 121 1.83 5.79 9.81
CA VAL A 121 1.97 6.19 11.22
C VAL A 121 3.28 5.64 11.77
N LEU A 122 3.99 6.47 12.52
CA LEU A 122 5.22 6.08 13.20
C LEU A 122 4.88 5.62 14.62
N LEU A 123 4.86 4.31 14.83
CA LEU A 123 4.58 3.69 16.14
C LEU A 123 5.89 3.48 16.90
N ALA A 124 6.20 4.41 17.81
CA ALA A 124 7.38 4.31 18.67
C ALA A 124 7.37 2.99 19.48
N GLY A 125 8.50 2.27 19.47
CA GLY A 125 8.67 0.99 20.16
C GLY A 125 8.28 -0.25 19.34
N VAL A 126 7.47 -0.09 18.28
CA VAL A 126 7.18 -1.17 17.31
C VAL A 126 8.21 -1.14 16.18
N HIS A 127 8.39 0.02 15.55
CA HIS A 127 9.28 0.18 14.39
C HIS A 127 9.70 1.65 14.19
N GLU A 128 10.91 1.88 13.67
CA GLU A 128 11.47 3.23 13.46
C GLU A 128 11.05 3.89 12.14
N HIS A 129 10.27 3.21 11.29
CA HIS A 129 9.81 3.71 10.00
C HIS A 129 8.27 3.83 9.95
N PRO A 130 7.73 4.65 9.03
CA PRO A 130 6.29 4.75 8.81
C PRO A 130 5.68 3.38 8.47
N LEU A 131 4.67 3.00 9.24
CA LEU A 131 3.93 1.77 9.07
C LEU A 131 2.56 2.07 8.44
N TYR A 132 2.17 1.22 7.50
CA TYR A 132 0.92 1.29 6.77
C TYR A 132 0.08 0.10 7.17
N TYR A 133 -1.17 0.34 7.54
CA TYR A 133 -2.09 -0.73 7.89
C TYR A 133 -2.46 -1.55 6.65
N GLN A 134 -2.41 -2.87 6.76
CA GLN A 134 -2.92 -3.80 5.77
C GLN A 134 -4.10 -4.58 6.33
N ASN A 135 -5.22 -4.57 5.59
CA ASN A 135 -6.42 -5.30 5.97
C ASN A 135 -6.22 -6.83 5.88
N LYS A 136 -5.27 -7.30 5.08
CA LYS A 136 -4.94 -8.74 4.99
C LYS A 136 -3.83 -9.09 5.97
N PRO A 137 -4.05 -10.08 6.85
CA PRO A 137 -3.03 -10.45 7.79
C PRO A 137 -1.87 -11.14 7.08
N LYS A 138 -0.74 -10.42 6.96
CA LYS A 138 0.49 -10.96 6.39
C LYS A 138 1.65 -10.56 7.28
N MET A 139 2.44 -11.54 7.68
CA MET A 139 3.67 -11.29 8.42
C MET A 139 4.67 -10.60 7.49
N ALA A 140 4.81 -9.29 7.65
CA ALA A 140 5.78 -8.48 6.93
C ALA A 140 7.14 -8.52 7.64
N TRP A 141 8.20 -8.59 6.83
CA TRP A 141 9.58 -8.41 7.27
C TRP A 141 10.06 -7.04 6.83
N CYS A 142 10.68 -6.30 7.75
CA CYS A 142 11.33 -5.07 7.37
C CYS A 142 12.68 -5.36 6.70
N LYS A 143 12.93 -4.86 5.48
CA LYS A 143 14.23 -5.05 4.80
C LYS A 143 15.35 -4.22 5.42
N ILE A 144 15.01 -3.05 5.97
CA ILE A 144 15.98 -2.10 6.53
C ILE A 144 16.41 -2.57 7.91
N CYS A 145 15.46 -2.74 8.83
CA CYS A 145 15.75 -3.20 10.19
C CYS A 145 16.01 -4.70 10.28
N ARG A 146 15.65 -5.48 9.24
CA ARG A 146 15.71 -6.95 9.24
C ARG A 146 14.92 -7.59 10.40
N GLU A 147 13.90 -6.89 10.90
CA GLU A 147 13.03 -7.35 11.97
C GLU A 147 11.64 -7.75 11.46
N ARG A 148 11.03 -8.71 12.15
CA ARG A 148 9.64 -9.13 11.91
C ARG A 148 8.72 -8.18 12.69
N ILE A 149 7.76 -7.57 12.00
CA ILE A 149 6.91 -6.52 12.60
C ILE A 149 5.77 -7.13 13.47
N GLY A 150 5.23 -8.28 13.05
CA GLY A 150 4.06 -8.92 13.68
C GLY A 150 4.18 -9.36 15.17
N PRO A 151 5.34 -9.83 15.67
CA PRO A 151 5.45 -10.28 17.07
C PRO A 151 5.23 -9.18 18.11
N ARG A 152 5.63 -7.94 17.80
CA ARG A 152 5.53 -6.80 18.75
C ARG A 152 4.12 -6.24 18.87
N THR A 153 3.28 -6.44 17.85
CA THR A 153 1.86 -6.02 17.82
C THR A 153 0.91 -7.13 18.27
N GLY A 154 1.44 -8.21 18.86
CA GLY A 154 0.64 -9.36 19.28
C GLY A 154 0.10 -10.21 18.13
N GLY A 155 0.58 -10.01 16.89
CA GLY A 155 0.20 -10.81 15.72
C GLY A 155 -1.22 -10.60 15.19
N HIS A 156 -2.05 -9.82 15.89
CA HIS A 156 -3.43 -9.52 15.50
C HIS A 156 -3.53 -8.36 14.49
N GLU A 157 -2.55 -7.46 14.50
CA GLU A 157 -2.50 -6.32 13.59
C GLU A 157 -1.38 -6.45 12.56
N CYS A 158 -1.73 -6.21 11.30
CA CYS A 158 -0.79 -6.31 10.19
C CYS A 158 -0.45 -4.93 9.67
N PHE A 159 0.74 -4.49 10.02
CA PHE A 159 1.38 -3.32 9.47
C PHE A 159 2.45 -3.74 8.46
N SER A 160 2.57 -3.00 7.36
CA SER A 160 3.72 -3.10 6.46
C SER A 160 4.47 -1.79 6.41
N CYS A 161 5.79 -1.85 6.41
CA CYS A 161 6.63 -0.70 6.12
C CYS A 161 6.67 -0.47 4.60
N SER A 162 6.49 0.77 4.14
CA SER A 162 6.49 1.12 2.70
C SER A 162 7.80 0.76 2.01
N GLU A 163 8.92 0.86 2.73
CA GLU A 163 10.24 0.53 2.17
C GLU A 163 10.48 -0.98 2.06
N CYS A 164 9.60 -1.79 2.65
CA CYS A 164 9.76 -3.23 2.77
C CYS A 164 8.88 -4.00 1.80
N ASP A 165 7.81 -3.39 1.33
CA ASP A 165 7.04 -3.87 0.20
C ASP A 165 7.81 -3.57 -1.10
N GLY A 166 8.98 -4.19 -1.23
CA GLY A 166 9.85 -4.10 -2.41
C GLY A 166 9.28 -4.81 -3.63
N GLY A 167 7.99 -4.64 -3.89
CA GLY A 167 7.33 -5.07 -5.11
C GLY A 167 7.30 -3.90 -6.07
N ASN A 168 8.25 -3.84 -6.99
CA ASN A 168 8.08 -3.38 -8.36
C ASN A 168 7.01 -2.28 -8.60
N GLY A 169 7.04 -1.17 -7.86
CA GLY A 169 6.12 -0.03 -8.02
C GLY A 169 6.20 0.65 -9.40
N TRP A 170 7.05 0.13 -10.28
CA TRP A 170 7.12 0.40 -11.71
C TRP A 170 6.12 -0.39 -12.58
N ALA A 171 5.28 -1.27 -12.01
CA ALA A 171 4.19 -1.91 -12.74
C ALA A 171 2.97 -0.98 -12.83
N GLY A 172 3.09 0.13 -13.57
CA GLY A 172 1.95 1.03 -13.77
C GLY A 172 2.20 2.30 -14.57
N PHE A 173 3.32 2.40 -15.29
CA PHE A 173 3.48 3.32 -16.42
C PHE A 173 3.19 2.58 -17.72
#